data_AF-A0A832UA56-F1
#
_entry.id   AF-A0A832UA56-F1
#
_cell.length_a   1.000
_cell.length_b   1.000
_cell.length_c   1.000
_cell.angle_alpha   90.00
_cell.angle_beta   90.00
_cell.angle_gamma   90.00
#
_symmetry.space_group_name_H-M   'P 1'
#
loop_
_entity.id
_entity.type
_entity.pdbx_description
1 polymer ?
#
loop_
_entity_poly.entity_id
_entity_poly.type
_entity_poly.pdbx_seq_one_letter_code
_entity_poly.pdbx_strand_id
1 'polypeptide(L)'
;MLSVNELALEIFDNLADLAEEFNCAYHELDNGARIVDCGVSVRGGYAAGRAFTEICMGGLGEVNFRNGEIKGIPMPFIDVNTDFPAISCLGAQKAGWTVKVGNFFAMGSGPARALSLKPKHTFEVIEYEDDYDVAVICLESDHLPNAEVMNKIAEECHIDVANVCAVVAPTSSMVGSIQVAGRCVETAIYKLNELGFDTKKVISAMGSAPIPPVRGLKLAMGVTNDATIYYGRISLTMNAPEIKDYLDRIPSNKSKGYGKPFNDIFKEANYDFYQIDTSLFSPAEVVINEVSSGAVYHVGAVNADVTLKSFGLQ
;
A
#
# COMPACT_ATOMS: atom_id res chain seq x y z
N MET A 1 -19.42 13.05 -5.81
CA MET A 1 -17.99 12.68 -5.66
C MET A 1 -17.98 11.26 -5.11
N LEU A 2 -17.09 10.38 -5.56
CA LEU A 2 -16.98 9.05 -4.95
C LEU A 2 -16.40 9.21 -3.55
N SER A 3 -16.96 8.55 -2.55
CA SER A 3 -16.38 8.52 -1.20
C SER A 3 -15.56 7.25 -1.01
N VAL A 4 -14.27 7.41 -0.71
CA VAL A 4 -13.39 6.27 -0.41
C VAL A 4 -13.69 5.69 0.98
N ASN A 5 -14.24 6.49 1.90
CA ASN A 5 -14.66 6.00 3.21
C ASN A 5 -15.95 5.19 3.14
N GLU A 6 -16.94 5.63 2.36
CA GLU A 6 -18.18 4.89 2.12
C GLU A 6 -17.91 3.50 1.54
N LEU A 7 -17.15 3.43 0.44
CA LEU A 7 -16.85 2.17 -0.24
C LEU A 7 -16.00 1.22 0.63
N ALA A 8 -15.02 1.76 1.36
CA ALA A 8 -14.20 0.95 2.24
C ALA A 8 -14.95 0.49 3.49
N LEU A 9 -15.97 1.23 3.94
CA LEU A 9 -16.82 0.83 5.04
C LEU A 9 -17.58 -0.45 4.71
N GLU A 10 -18.08 -0.61 3.48
CA GLU A 10 -18.74 -1.85 3.05
C GLU A 10 -17.81 -3.08 3.18
N ILE A 11 -16.53 -2.90 2.81
CA ILE A 11 -15.51 -3.96 2.92
C ILE A 11 -15.17 -4.21 4.40
N PHE A 12 -15.05 -3.15 5.20
CA PHE A 12 -14.79 -3.22 6.64
C PHE A 12 -15.92 -3.96 7.36
N ASP A 13 -17.18 -3.61 7.11
CA ASP A 13 -18.34 -4.21 7.77
C ASP A 13 -18.42 -5.71 7.43
N ASN A 14 -18.22 -6.11 6.17
CA ASN A 14 -18.14 -7.53 5.82
C ASN A 14 -16.98 -8.26 6.52
N LEU A 15 -15.82 -7.63 6.65
CA LEU A 15 -14.68 -8.17 7.38
C LEU A 15 -14.95 -8.29 8.89
N ALA A 16 -15.68 -7.34 9.47
CA ALA A 16 -16.06 -7.33 10.88
C ALA A 16 -17.13 -8.39 11.19
N ASP A 17 -18.19 -8.45 10.39
CA ASP A 17 -19.32 -9.36 10.55
C ASP A 17 -18.90 -10.83 10.41
N LEU A 18 -17.93 -11.11 9.54
CA LEU A 18 -17.43 -12.46 9.25
C LEU A 18 -16.02 -12.69 9.79
N ALA A 19 -15.58 -11.95 10.82
CA ALA A 19 -14.18 -11.96 11.28
C ALA A 19 -13.57 -13.37 11.48
N GLU A 20 -14.36 -14.33 11.98
CA GLU A 20 -13.91 -15.73 12.15
C GLU A 20 -13.53 -16.39 10.80
N GLU A 21 -14.31 -16.19 9.75
CA GLU A 21 -14.03 -16.72 8.40
C GLU A 21 -12.75 -16.14 7.79
N PHE A 22 -12.42 -14.91 8.18
CA PHE A 22 -11.20 -14.21 7.77
C PHE A 22 -9.98 -14.54 8.66
N ASN A 23 -10.15 -15.33 9.73
CA ASN A 23 -9.17 -15.53 10.81
C ASN A 23 -8.73 -14.22 11.48
N CYS A 24 -9.68 -13.29 11.62
CA CYS A 24 -9.55 -11.99 12.25
C CYS A 24 -10.29 -11.95 13.60
N ALA A 25 -10.15 -10.85 14.35
CA ALA A 25 -10.95 -10.58 15.53
C ALA A 25 -11.53 -9.17 15.49
N TYR A 26 -12.85 -9.05 15.69
CA TYR A 26 -13.54 -7.77 15.83
C TYR A 26 -13.52 -7.31 17.30
N HIS A 27 -13.32 -6.01 17.49
CA HIS A 27 -13.34 -5.34 18.77
C HIS A 27 -14.12 -4.03 18.64
N GLU A 28 -14.93 -3.72 19.65
CA GLU A 28 -15.54 -2.42 19.82
C GLU A 28 -15.07 -1.84 21.15
N LEU A 29 -14.57 -0.61 21.12
CA LEU A 29 -14.09 0.09 22.31
C LEU A 29 -15.24 0.79 23.04
N ASP A 30 -15.04 1.14 24.31
CA ASP A 30 -16.06 1.84 25.12
C ASP A 30 -16.50 3.19 24.53
N ASN A 31 -15.69 3.82 23.67
CA ASN A 31 -16.04 5.05 22.95
C ASN A 31 -16.74 4.79 21.59
N GLY A 32 -17.10 3.54 21.28
CA GLY A 32 -17.78 3.15 20.05
C GLY A 32 -16.86 2.92 18.84
N ALA A 33 -15.56 3.21 18.95
CA ALA A 33 -14.63 2.94 17.86
C ALA A 33 -14.53 1.44 17.56
N ARG A 34 -14.49 1.10 16.27
CA ARG A 34 -14.50 -0.27 15.78
C ARG A 34 -13.13 -0.68 15.25
N ILE A 35 -12.65 -1.84 15.64
CA ILE A 35 -11.31 -2.33 15.27
C ILE A 35 -11.43 -3.77 14.81
N VAL A 36 -10.79 -4.10 13.68
CA VAL A 36 -10.53 -5.49 13.29
C VAL A 36 -9.04 -5.77 13.38
N ASP A 37 -8.66 -6.63 14.33
CA ASP A 37 -7.34 -7.25 14.37
C ASP A 37 -7.21 -8.22 13.20
N CYS A 38 -6.28 -7.95 12.30
CA CYS A 38 -5.99 -8.76 11.12
C CYS A 38 -4.64 -9.50 11.21
N GLY A 39 -3.91 -9.42 12.34
CA GLY A 39 -2.62 -10.10 12.44
C GLY A 39 -1.78 -9.83 13.69
N VAL A 40 -2.27 -9.10 14.67
CA VAL A 40 -1.57 -8.82 15.95
C VAL A 40 -1.69 -10.04 16.88
N SER A 41 -2.91 -10.39 17.26
CA SER A 41 -3.22 -11.54 18.14
C SER A 41 -3.82 -12.72 17.38
N VAL A 42 -4.11 -12.53 16.10
CA VAL A 42 -4.76 -13.49 15.21
C VAL A 42 -3.87 -13.82 14.01
N ARG A 43 -4.25 -14.85 13.25
CA ARG A 43 -3.46 -15.30 12.11
C ARG A 43 -3.68 -14.45 10.85
N GLY A 44 -4.90 -13.94 10.67
CA GLY A 44 -5.34 -13.41 9.38
C GLY A 44 -5.19 -14.46 8.26
N GLY A 45 -4.99 -14.01 7.02
CA GLY A 45 -4.80 -14.88 5.88
C GLY A 45 -4.95 -14.15 4.55
N TYR A 46 -5.11 -14.89 3.46
CA TYR A 46 -5.31 -14.31 2.12
C TYR A 46 -6.58 -13.47 2.02
N ALA A 47 -7.71 -13.97 2.53
CA ALA A 47 -8.97 -13.23 2.49
C ALA A 47 -8.88 -11.92 3.29
N ALA A 48 -8.28 -11.96 4.49
CA ALA A 48 -8.04 -10.77 5.31
C ALA A 48 -7.06 -9.80 4.64
N GLY A 49 -5.99 -10.32 4.03
CA GLY A 49 -5.03 -9.51 3.29
C GLY A 49 -5.63 -8.84 2.07
N ARG A 50 -6.52 -9.52 1.34
CA ARG A 50 -7.29 -8.93 0.24
C ARG A 50 -8.15 -7.78 0.76
N ALA A 51 -9.02 -8.04 1.74
CA ALA A 51 -9.89 -7.02 2.31
C ALA A 51 -9.11 -5.81 2.85
N PHE A 52 -8.03 -6.05 3.61
CA PHE A 52 -7.14 -4.99 4.11
C PHE A 52 -6.57 -4.14 2.97
N THR A 53 -6.14 -4.77 1.88
CA THR A 53 -5.56 -4.07 0.71
C THR A 53 -6.62 -3.27 -0.04
N GLU A 54 -7.82 -3.82 -0.22
CA GLU A 54 -8.93 -3.13 -0.90
C GLU A 54 -9.46 -1.96 -0.05
N ILE A 55 -9.52 -2.11 1.28
CA ILE A 55 -9.77 -1.00 2.22
C ILE A 55 -8.67 0.05 2.10
N CYS A 56 -7.39 -0.33 2.06
CA CYS A 56 -6.30 0.63 1.82
C CYS A 56 -6.54 1.42 0.54
N MET A 57 -7.01 0.78 -0.54
CA MET A 57 -7.32 1.40 -1.82
C MET A 57 -8.66 2.16 -1.86
N GLY A 58 -9.37 2.26 -0.73
CA GLY A 58 -10.64 2.97 -0.62
C GLY A 58 -11.80 2.33 -1.37
N GLY A 59 -11.77 1.01 -1.55
CA GLY A 59 -12.77 0.27 -2.33
C GLY A 59 -12.72 0.54 -3.84
N LEU A 60 -11.73 1.31 -4.31
CA LEU A 60 -11.54 1.65 -5.73
C LEU A 60 -10.48 0.79 -6.42
N GLY A 61 -10.06 -0.29 -5.77
CA GLY A 61 -9.12 -1.27 -6.32
C GLY A 61 -9.60 -2.69 -6.07
N GLU A 62 -9.24 -3.58 -6.98
CA GLU A 62 -9.55 -5.00 -6.88
C GLU A 62 -8.26 -5.79 -6.71
N VAL A 63 -8.29 -6.77 -5.81
CA VAL A 63 -7.13 -7.59 -5.45
C VAL A 63 -7.42 -9.06 -5.68
N ASN A 64 -6.61 -9.69 -6.52
CA ASN A 64 -6.67 -11.11 -6.84
C ASN A 64 -5.35 -11.82 -6.50
N PHE A 65 -5.42 -13.14 -6.36
CA PHE A 65 -4.24 -13.97 -6.12
C PHE A 65 -4.12 -15.06 -7.18
N ARG A 66 -2.89 -15.38 -7.54
CA ARG A 66 -2.57 -16.52 -8.40
C ARG A 66 -1.31 -17.21 -7.91
N ASN A 67 -1.19 -18.49 -8.23
CA ASN A 67 0.09 -19.18 -8.10
C ASN A 67 0.95 -18.85 -9.32
N GLY A 68 2.23 -18.59 -9.10
CA GLY A 68 3.21 -18.34 -10.15
C GLY A 68 4.56 -18.93 -9.78
N GLU A 69 5.61 -18.49 -10.45
CA GLU A 69 6.97 -18.92 -10.15
C GLU A 69 8.00 -17.83 -10.42
N ILE A 70 9.11 -17.86 -9.68
CA ILE A 70 10.30 -17.08 -9.96
C ILE A 70 11.46 -18.06 -10.14
N LYS A 71 12.05 -18.10 -11.34
CA LYS A 71 13.09 -19.09 -11.72
C LYS A 71 12.70 -20.54 -11.38
N GLY A 72 11.44 -20.91 -11.63
CA GLY A 72 10.91 -22.26 -11.38
C GLY A 72 10.56 -22.56 -9.91
N ILE A 73 10.71 -21.61 -8.98
CA ILE A 73 10.28 -21.78 -7.59
C ILE A 73 8.83 -21.31 -7.47
N PRO A 74 7.87 -22.18 -7.07
CA PRO A 74 6.47 -21.81 -6.96
C PRO A 74 6.25 -20.83 -5.82
N MET A 75 5.47 -19.78 -6.06
CA MET A 75 5.08 -18.82 -5.05
C MET A 75 3.78 -18.07 -5.40
N PRO A 76 3.06 -17.58 -4.38
CA PRO A 76 1.89 -16.73 -4.59
C PRO A 76 2.27 -15.37 -5.17
N PHE A 77 1.40 -14.84 -6.03
CA PHE A 77 1.42 -13.47 -6.53
C PHE A 77 0.12 -12.77 -6.18
N ILE A 78 0.22 -11.47 -5.92
CA ILE A 78 -0.90 -10.56 -5.85
C ILE A 78 -1.01 -9.84 -7.19
N ASP A 79 -2.22 -9.76 -7.72
CA ASP A 79 -2.57 -8.96 -8.89
C ASP A 79 -3.54 -7.86 -8.43
N VAL A 80 -3.23 -6.61 -8.73
CA VAL A 80 -3.96 -5.42 -8.27
C VAL A 80 -4.37 -4.59 -9.47
N ASN A 81 -5.61 -4.11 -9.52
CA ASN A 81 -6.04 -3.17 -10.56
C ASN A 81 -6.92 -2.04 -10.00
N THR A 82 -6.96 -0.91 -10.70
CA THR A 82 -7.78 0.26 -10.36
C THR A 82 -7.98 1.16 -11.58
N ASP A 83 -9.20 1.67 -11.74
CA ASP A 83 -9.55 2.73 -12.71
C ASP A 83 -9.58 4.13 -12.08
N PHE A 84 -9.10 4.26 -10.83
CA PHE A 84 -8.98 5.54 -10.13
C PHE A 84 -7.57 5.74 -9.54
N PRO A 85 -6.48 5.63 -10.31
CA PRO A 85 -5.13 5.42 -9.77
C PRO A 85 -4.67 6.52 -8.81
N ALA A 86 -4.93 7.79 -9.12
CA ALA A 86 -4.54 8.90 -8.24
C ALA A 86 -5.29 8.85 -6.88
N ILE A 87 -6.59 8.59 -6.91
CA ILE A 87 -7.43 8.56 -5.70
C ILE A 87 -7.13 7.29 -4.89
N SER A 88 -7.18 6.10 -5.51
CA SER A 88 -6.99 4.84 -4.82
C SER A 88 -5.58 4.69 -4.26
N CYS A 89 -4.55 5.08 -5.02
CA CYS A 89 -3.16 4.95 -4.58
C CYS A 89 -2.70 6.10 -3.67
N LEU A 90 -2.92 7.36 -4.06
CA LEU A 90 -2.38 8.51 -3.31
C LEU A 90 -3.38 9.06 -2.27
N GLY A 91 -4.65 9.14 -2.65
CA GLY A 91 -5.73 9.62 -1.77
C GLY A 91 -6.06 8.66 -0.62
N ALA A 92 -5.98 7.35 -0.88
CA ALA A 92 -6.25 6.32 0.13
C ALA A 92 -5.00 5.50 0.49
N GLN A 93 -4.47 4.67 -0.41
CA GLN A 93 -3.54 3.58 -0.08
C GLN A 93 -2.22 4.02 0.52
N LYS A 94 -1.61 5.10 0.03
CA LYS A 94 -0.33 5.63 0.52
C LYS A 94 -0.31 5.71 2.04
N ALA A 95 0.77 5.21 2.65
CA ALA A 95 1.03 5.29 4.09
C ALA A 95 1.51 6.71 4.47
N GLY A 96 0.64 7.71 4.27
CA GLY A 96 0.97 9.13 4.37
C GLY A 96 0.68 9.77 5.73
N TRP A 97 0.15 9.02 6.70
CA TRP A 97 -0.21 9.54 8.03
C TRP A 97 0.58 8.84 9.12
N THR A 98 1.48 9.55 9.79
CA THR A 98 2.12 9.04 11.03
C THR A 98 1.16 9.21 12.21
N VAL A 99 0.63 8.12 12.75
CA VAL A 99 -0.23 8.13 13.94
C VAL A 99 0.64 7.88 15.16
N LYS A 100 0.75 8.89 16.04
CA LYS A 100 1.56 8.82 17.26
C LYS A 100 0.81 9.39 18.45
N VAL A 101 0.49 8.53 19.43
CA VAL A 101 -0.24 8.87 20.65
C VAL A 101 0.37 8.08 21.82
N GLY A 102 0.90 8.77 22.81
CA GLY A 102 1.66 8.13 23.89
C GLY A 102 2.78 7.24 23.36
N ASN A 103 2.72 5.94 23.67
CA ASN A 103 3.67 4.93 23.19
C ASN A 103 3.21 4.23 21.89
N PHE A 104 2.01 4.51 21.40
CA PHE A 104 1.52 3.95 20.15
C PHE A 104 2.15 4.69 18.97
N PHE A 105 2.65 3.91 18.01
CA PHE A 105 3.19 4.40 16.74
C PHE A 105 2.74 3.46 15.63
N ALA A 106 2.15 4.02 14.58
CA ALA A 106 1.79 3.28 13.38
C ALA A 106 1.87 4.16 12.13
N MET A 107 2.12 3.51 11.01
CA MET A 107 1.90 4.13 9.70
C MET A 107 0.43 3.92 9.31
N GLY A 108 -0.29 5.04 9.18
CA GLY A 108 -1.68 5.11 8.75
C GLY A 108 -1.79 5.22 7.25
N SER A 109 -2.56 4.29 6.68
CA SER A 109 -3.00 4.25 5.29
C SER A 109 -4.53 4.30 5.22
N GLY A 110 -5.06 4.42 4.02
CA GLY A 110 -6.48 4.24 3.74
C GLY A 110 -7.32 5.52 3.78
N PRO A 111 -8.64 5.36 3.59
CA PRO A 111 -9.63 6.42 3.34
C PRO A 111 -9.69 7.56 4.35
N ALA A 112 -9.45 7.29 5.64
CA ALA A 112 -9.44 8.32 6.69
C ALA A 112 -8.46 9.47 6.39
N ARG A 113 -7.41 9.22 5.60
CA ARG A 113 -6.47 10.25 5.15
C ARG A 113 -7.13 11.32 4.29
N ALA A 114 -8.18 10.98 3.55
CA ALA A 114 -8.92 11.89 2.68
C ALA A 114 -9.89 12.81 3.42
N LEU A 115 -10.22 12.49 4.68
CA LEU A 115 -10.91 13.38 5.60
C LEU A 115 -9.92 14.26 6.37
N SER A 116 -8.83 13.66 6.86
CA SER A 116 -7.81 14.38 7.66
C SER A 116 -6.77 15.14 6.83
N LEU A 117 -6.82 15.02 5.51
CA LEU A 117 -5.90 15.60 4.53
C LEU A 117 -4.42 15.33 4.88
N LYS A 118 -4.05 14.05 5.07
CA LYS A 118 -2.69 13.63 5.46
C LYS A 118 -1.90 12.98 4.32
N PRO A 119 -0.84 13.62 3.78
CA PRO A 119 -0.50 15.05 3.89
C PRO A 119 -1.33 15.92 2.94
N LYS A 120 -1.60 17.17 3.32
CA LYS A 120 -2.52 18.06 2.62
C LYS A 120 -2.18 18.26 1.15
N HIS A 121 -0.89 18.41 0.86
CA HIS A 121 -0.39 18.60 -0.50
C HIS A 121 -0.81 17.48 -1.45
N THR A 122 -0.91 16.22 -0.98
CA THR A 122 -1.36 15.10 -1.83
C THR A 122 -2.78 15.33 -2.34
N PHE A 123 -3.68 15.82 -1.49
CA PHE A 123 -5.09 16.07 -1.83
C PHE A 123 -5.26 17.28 -2.74
N GLU A 124 -4.40 18.29 -2.57
CA GLU A 124 -4.33 19.45 -3.48
C GLU A 124 -3.91 19.04 -4.91
N VAL A 125 -2.89 18.18 -5.06
CA VAL A 125 -2.40 17.79 -6.41
C VAL A 125 -3.30 16.82 -7.15
N ILE A 126 -3.98 15.92 -6.43
CA ILE A 126 -4.93 14.98 -7.04
C ILE A 126 -6.35 15.54 -7.14
N GLU A 127 -6.58 16.75 -6.58
CA GLU A 127 -7.88 17.44 -6.58
C GLU A 127 -9.02 16.58 -6.00
N TYR A 128 -8.74 15.96 -4.86
CA TYR A 128 -9.68 15.07 -4.17
C TYR A 128 -9.70 15.37 -2.68
N GLU A 129 -10.88 15.41 -2.09
CA GLU A 129 -11.15 15.47 -0.66
C GLU A 129 -12.44 14.66 -0.46
N ASP A 130 -12.47 13.81 0.56
CA ASP A 130 -13.65 13.01 0.84
C ASP A 130 -14.62 13.79 1.73
N ASP A 131 -15.91 13.47 1.63
CA ASP A 131 -16.98 14.08 2.42
C ASP A 131 -17.91 12.95 2.89
N TYR A 132 -17.63 12.42 4.08
CA TYR A 132 -18.36 11.30 4.65
C TYR A 132 -18.27 11.28 6.18
N ASP A 133 -19.31 10.75 6.83
CA ASP A 133 -19.45 10.80 8.29
C ASP A 133 -18.73 9.65 9.03
N VAL A 134 -18.01 8.79 8.30
CA VAL A 134 -17.26 7.63 8.82
C VAL A 134 -15.82 7.68 8.32
N ALA A 135 -14.85 7.32 9.16
CA ALA A 135 -13.44 7.23 8.79
C ALA A 135 -12.97 5.78 8.89
N VAL A 136 -12.42 5.25 7.79
CA VAL A 136 -11.81 3.92 7.75
C VAL A 136 -10.29 4.05 7.59
N ILE A 137 -9.52 3.57 8.56
CA ILE A 137 -8.06 3.64 8.58
C ILE A 137 -7.43 2.25 8.62
N CYS A 138 -6.29 2.11 7.94
CA CYS A 138 -5.46 0.91 7.98
C CYS A 138 -4.17 1.23 8.73
N LEU A 139 -3.86 0.47 9.78
CA LEU A 139 -2.70 0.69 10.64
C LEU A 139 -1.72 -0.47 10.51
N GLU A 140 -0.50 -0.15 10.05
CA GLU A 140 0.62 -1.08 10.14
C GLU A 140 1.25 -0.96 11.54
N SER A 141 0.90 -1.89 12.43
CA SER A 141 1.33 -1.89 13.84
C SER A 141 1.33 -3.30 14.43
N ASP A 142 2.20 -3.53 15.40
CA ASP A 142 2.27 -4.73 16.23
C ASP A 142 1.42 -4.64 17.50
N HIS A 143 0.69 -3.54 17.68
CA HIS A 143 -0.25 -3.33 18.78
C HIS A 143 -1.59 -2.84 18.24
N LEU A 144 -2.68 -3.19 18.93
CA LEU A 144 -4.00 -2.61 18.64
C LEU A 144 -4.08 -1.18 19.20
N PRO A 145 -4.74 -0.24 18.48
CA PRO A 145 -4.98 1.09 18.99
C PRO A 145 -5.96 1.04 20.17
N ASN A 146 -5.73 1.92 21.17
CA ASN A 146 -6.64 2.10 22.29
C ASN A 146 -7.62 3.27 22.02
N ALA A 147 -8.50 3.56 22.98
CA ALA A 147 -9.48 4.64 22.85
C ALA A 147 -8.84 6.02 22.61
N GLU A 148 -7.67 6.30 23.21
CA GLU A 148 -6.95 7.57 23.02
C GLU A 148 -6.44 7.72 21.57
N VAL A 149 -5.91 6.64 20.98
CA VAL A 149 -5.49 6.61 19.58
C VAL A 149 -6.69 6.82 18.66
N MET A 150 -7.80 6.13 18.91
CA MET A 150 -9.00 6.25 18.07
C MET A 150 -9.65 7.63 18.17
N ASN A 151 -9.67 8.25 19.36
CA ASN A 151 -10.12 9.64 19.53
C ASN A 151 -9.24 10.61 18.74
N LYS A 152 -7.92 10.44 18.75
CA LYS A 152 -7.00 11.28 17.97
C LYS A 152 -7.25 11.18 16.47
N ILE A 153 -7.54 9.99 15.97
CA ILE A 153 -7.91 9.77 14.57
C ILE A 153 -9.24 10.47 14.26
N ALA A 154 -10.26 10.32 15.11
CA ALA A 154 -11.56 10.97 14.98
C ALA A 154 -11.43 12.51 14.92
N GLU A 155 -10.68 13.11 15.84
CA GLU A 155 -10.42 14.55 15.91
C GLU A 155 -9.78 15.09 14.63
N GLU A 156 -8.79 14.37 14.09
CA GLU A 156 -8.10 14.79 12.86
C GLU A 156 -8.93 14.56 11.59
N CYS A 157 -9.86 13.59 11.61
CA CYS A 157 -10.83 13.38 10.54
C CYS A 157 -12.09 14.24 10.68
N HIS A 158 -12.25 14.98 11.78
CA HIS A 158 -13.42 15.80 12.08
C HIS A 158 -14.74 15.03 12.14
N ILE A 159 -14.72 13.79 12.65
CA ILE A 159 -15.92 12.95 12.82
C ILE A 159 -16.06 12.46 14.27
N ASP A 160 -17.23 11.90 14.61
CA ASP A 160 -17.44 11.21 15.89
C ASP A 160 -16.59 9.93 15.95
N VAL A 161 -15.99 9.65 17.11
CA VAL A 161 -15.15 8.47 17.31
C VAL A 161 -15.91 7.14 17.18
N ALA A 162 -17.22 7.14 17.46
CA ALA A 162 -18.09 5.99 17.19
C ALA A 162 -18.18 5.64 15.69
N ASN A 163 -17.83 6.59 14.82
CA ASN A 163 -17.77 6.42 13.38
C ASN A 163 -16.33 6.19 12.87
N VAL A 164 -15.38 5.85 13.74
CA VAL A 164 -14.01 5.49 13.32
C VAL A 164 -13.84 3.97 13.32
N CYS A 165 -13.36 3.47 12.19
CA CYS A 165 -13.07 2.06 11.94
C CYS A 165 -11.58 1.87 11.65
N ALA A 166 -10.94 0.90 12.29
CA ALA A 166 -9.54 0.57 12.04
C ALA A 166 -9.34 -0.91 11.70
N VAL A 167 -8.56 -1.20 10.66
CA VAL A 167 -7.97 -2.53 10.45
C VAL A 167 -6.48 -2.49 10.81
N VAL A 168 -5.99 -3.52 11.50
CA VAL A 168 -4.63 -3.50 12.07
C VAL A 168 -3.89 -4.79 11.75
N ALA A 169 -2.67 -4.67 11.22
CA ALA A 169 -1.79 -5.83 11.04
C ALA A 169 -0.31 -5.41 11.13
N PRO A 170 0.56 -6.24 11.71
CA PRO A 170 2.00 -5.97 11.71
C PRO A 170 2.62 -6.33 10.36
N THR A 171 3.71 -5.66 9.98
CA THR A 171 4.50 -5.98 8.78
C THR A 171 4.92 -7.46 8.74
N SER A 172 5.24 -8.04 9.90
CA SER A 172 5.65 -9.43 10.09
C SER A 172 4.50 -10.44 10.16
N SER A 173 3.41 -10.21 9.42
CA SER A 173 2.27 -11.13 9.32
C SER A 173 1.97 -11.50 7.88
N MET A 174 1.04 -12.45 7.68
CA MET A 174 0.53 -12.77 6.34
C MET A 174 -0.18 -11.55 5.72
N VAL A 175 -1.02 -10.86 6.49
CA VAL A 175 -1.71 -9.64 6.04
C VAL A 175 -0.73 -8.52 5.73
N GLY A 176 0.29 -8.32 6.56
CA GLY A 176 1.38 -7.38 6.30
C GLY A 176 2.13 -7.67 4.99
N SER A 177 2.45 -8.94 4.74
CA SER A 177 3.10 -9.37 3.49
C SER A 177 2.24 -9.09 2.26
N ILE A 178 0.93 -9.36 2.37
CA ILE A 178 -0.03 -9.14 1.28
C ILE A 178 -0.23 -7.64 1.01
N GLN A 179 -0.55 -6.84 2.03
CA GLN A 179 -0.90 -5.44 1.82
C GLN A 179 0.28 -4.62 1.30
N VAL A 180 1.51 -4.92 1.75
CA VAL A 180 2.69 -4.22 1.24
C VAL A 180 2.99 -4.63 -0.21
N ALA A 181 2.86 -5.91 -0.56
CA ALA A 181 2.95 -6.33 -1.96
C ALA A 181 1.81 -5.74 -2.82
N GLY A 182 0.64 -5.54 -2.24
CA GLY A 182 -0.53 -4.90 -2.87
C GLY A 182 -0.36 -3.41 -3.17
N ARG A 183 0.70 -2.78 -2.65
CA ARG A 183 1.10 -1.42 -3.01
C ARG A 183 1.90 -1.35 -4.31
N CYS A 184 2.07 -2.46 -5.03
CA CYS A 184 2.88 -2.48 -6.25
C CYS A 184 2.45 -1.39 -7.27
N VAL A 185 1.14 -1.21 -7.50
CA VAL A 185 0.61 -0.13 -8.33
C VAL A 185 0.86 1.24 -7.69
N GLU A 186 0.61 1.39 -6.38
CA GLU A 186 0.83 2.64 -5.66
C GLU A 186 2.27 3.13 -5.77
N THR A 187 3.27 2.26 -5.71
CA THR A 187 4.68 2.69 -5.88
C THR A 187 4.94 3.32 -7.24
N ALA A 188 4.28 2.88 -8.32
CA ALA A 188 4.39 3.51 -9.64
C ALA A 188 3.73 4.89 -9.66
N ILE A 189 2.52 5.01 -9.11
CA ILE A 189 1.77 6.26 -9.06
C ILE A 189 2.47 7.28 -8.13
N TYR A 190 2.91 6.84 -6.95
CA TYR A 190 3.70 7.61 -6.01
C TYR A 190 5.00 8.08 -6.66
N LYS A 191 5.70 7.19 -7.37
CA LYS A 191 6.92 7.58 -8.06
C LYS A 191 6.68 8.68 -9.09
N LEU A 192 5.64 8.57 -9.91
CA LEU A 192 5.27 9.62 -10.86
C LEU A 192 4.99 10.94 -10.14
N ASN A 193 4.24 10.91 -9.04
CA ASN A 193 3.98 12.09 -8.21
C ASN A 193 5.28 12.73 -7.69
N GLU A 194 6.21 11.94 -7.16
CA GLU A 194 7.52 12.43 -6.66
C GLU A 194 8.40 13.01 -7.78
N LEU A 195 8.20 12.58 -9.03
CA LEU A 195 8.86 13.17 -10.18
C LEU A 195 8.20 14.49 -10.64
N GLY A 196 7.08 14.87 -10.05
CA GLY A 196 6.28 16.04 -10.43
C GLY A 196 5.39 15.80 -11.65
N PHE A 197 5.06 14.54 -11.97
CA PHE A 197 4.12 14.20 -13.03
C PHE A 197 2.67 14.35 -12.55
N ASP A 198 1.79 14.82 -13.43
CA ASP A 198 0.35 14.93 -13.15
C ASP A 198 -0.32 13.54 -13.16
N THR A 199 -0.44 12.94 -11.97
CA THR A 199 -0.98 11.58 -11.81
C THR A 199 -2.47 11.47 -12.16
N LYS A 200 -3.20 12.58 -12.27
CA LYS A 200 -4.60 12.59 -12.74
C LYS A 200 -4.72 12.17 -14.20
N LYS A 201 -3.61 12.18 -14.97
CA LYS A 201 -3.57 11.73 -16.36
C LYS A 201 -3.47 10.21 -16.52
N VAL A 202 -3.23 9.48 -15.43
CA VAL A 202 -3.27 8.02 -15.43
C VAL A 202 -4.73 7.58 -15.37
N ILE A 203 -5.20 6.97 -16.45
CA ILE A 203 -6.59 6.54 -16.63
C ILE A 203 -6.86 5.28 -15.83
N SER A 204 -5.98 4.29 -15.97
CA SER A 204 -6.10 3.01 -15.27
C SER A 204 -4.73 2.39 -15.03
N ALA A 205 -4.66 1.54 -14.01
CA ALA A 205 -3.44 0.87 -13.63
C ALA A 205 -3.71 -0.57 -13.20
N MET A 206 -2.80 -1.46 -13.58
CA MET A 206 -2.78 -2.84 -13.15
C MET A 206 -1.35 -3.23 -12.79
N GLY A 207 -1.17 -4.05 -11.76
CA GLY A 207 0.15 -4.46 -11.30
C GLY A 207 0.15 -5.86 -10.73
N SER A 208 1.34 -6.46 -10.70
CA SER A 208 1.58 -7.74 -10.07
C SER A 208 2.88 -7.73 -9.28
N ALA A 209 2.88 -8.38 -8.13
CA ALA A 209 4.08 -8.60 -7.32
C ALA A 209 3.99 -9.99 -6.64
N PRO A 210 5.13 -10.65 -6.36
CA PRO A 210 5.12 -11.86 -5.56
C PRO A 210 4.74 -11.51 -4.13
N ILE A 211 3.97 -12.37 -3.46
CA ILE A 211 3.72 -12.22 -2.04
C ILE A 211 4.95 -12.75 -1.28
N PRO A 212 5.65 -11.89 -0.54
CA PRO A 212 6.87 -12.25 0.16
C PRO A 212 6.60 -13.27 1.28
N PRO A 213 7.57 -14.12 1.64
CA PRO A 213 7.46 -14.97 2.82
C PRO A 213 7.35 -14.11 4.09
N VAL A 214 6.50 -14.52 5.02
CA VAL A 214 6.41 -13.88 6.33
C VAL A 214 7.75 -14.03 7.07
N ARG A 215 8.36 -12.91 7.46
CA ARG A 215 9.59 -12.87 8.26
C ARG A 215 9.36 -12.11 9.57
N GLY A 216 10.20 -12.36 10.57
CA GLY A 216 10.15 -11.64 11.84
C GLY A 216 10.46 -10.14 11.68
N LEU A 217 10.10 -9.35 12.70
CA LEU A 217 10.15 -7.88 12.72
C LEU A 217 11.41 -7.25 12.11
N LYS A 218 12.59 -7.85 12.35
CA LYS A 218 13.87 -7.33 11.84
C LYS A 218 14.02 -7.36 10.32
N LEU A 219 13.33 -8.29 9.65
CA LEU A 219 13.48 -8.52 8.20
C LEU A 219 12.22 -8.18 7.42
N ALA A 220 11.05 -8.16 8.08
CA ALA A 220 9.75 -8.03 7.42
C ALA A 220 9.70 -6.84 6.46
N MET A 221 10.07 -5.65 6.94
CA MET A 221 10.05 -4.42 6.14
C MET A 221 10.88 -4.51 4.85
N GLY A 222 12.09 -5.07 4.91
CA GLY A 222 12.91 -5.17 3.70
C GLY A 222 12.38 -6.22 2.72
N VAL A 223 11.97 -7.38 3.23
CA VAL A 223 11.46 -8.47 2.38
C VAL A 223 10.16 -8.06 1.69
N THR A 224 9.29 -7.31 2.37
CA THR A 224 8.04 -6.84 1.77
C THR A 224 8.25 -5.74 0.74
N ASN A 225 9.14 -4.78 0.98
CA ASN A 225 9.49 -3.78 -0.03
C ASN A 225 10.17 -4.40 -1.25
N ASP A 226 11.05 -5.39 -1.05
CA ASP A 226 11.79 -6.05 -2.13
C ASP A 226 10.88 -6.75 -3.14
N ALA A 227 9.68 -7.20 -2.74
CA ALA A 227 8.68 -7.76 -3.65
C ALA A 227 8.33 -6.80 -4.79
N THR A 228 8.20 -5.51 -4.48
CA THR A 228 7.88 -4.47 -5.46
C THR A 228 9.13 -3.90 -6.12
N ILE A 229 10.16 -3.59 -5.32
CA ILE A 229 11.43 -3.01 -5.81
C ILE A 229 12.08 -3.89 -6.86
N TYR A 230 12.08 -5.21 -6.67
CA TYR A 230 12.78 -6.15 -7.54
C TYR A 230 11.86 -6.99 -8.43
N TYR A 231 10.55 -7.02 -8.16
CA TYR A 231 9.62 -7.83 -8.95
C TYR A 231 8.24 -7.21 -9.19
N GLY A 232 8.01 -5.95 -8.81
CA GLY A 232 6.77 -5.24 -9.12
C GLY A 232 6.67 -4.95 -10.62
N ARG A 233 5.68 -5.54 -11.29
CA ARG A 233 5.43 -5.41 -12.74
C ARG A 233 4.13 -4.66 -12.96
N ILE A 234 4.22 -3.45 -13.49
CA ILE A 234 3.08 -2.52 -13.56
C ILE A 234 2.75 -2.20 -15.02
N SER A 235 1.46 -2.11 -15.32
CA SER A 235 0.91 -1.62 -16.58
C SER A 235 0.07 -0.38 -16.29
N LEU A 236 0.38 0.71 -16.96
CA LEU A 236 -0.35 1.98 -16.85
C LEU A 236 -0.98 2.32 -18.19
N THR A 237 -2.24 2.73 -18.18
CA THR A 237 -2.90 3.37 -19.32
C THR A 237 -3.07 4.85 -18.98
N MET A 238 -2.61 5.73 -19.86
CA MET A 238 -2.64 7.18 -19.60
C MET A 238 -2.81 8.00 -20.88
N ASN A 239 -3.34 9.22 -20.72
CA ASN A 239 -3.38 10.24 -21.76
C ASN A 239 -2.39 11.35 -21.38
N ALA A 240 -1.12 11.15 -21.75
CA ALA A 240 -0.01 11.97 -21.28
C ALA A 240 1.22 11.81 -22.21
N PRO A 241 1.24 12.44 -23.40
CA PRO A 241 2.36 12.31 -24.33
C PRO A 241 3.71 12.79 -23.75
N GLU A 242 3.69 13.62 -22.71
CA GLU A 242 4.87 14.06 -21.96
C GLU A 242 5.51 12.98 -21.07
N ILE A 243 4.85 11.81 -20.87
CA ILE A 243 5.41 10.72 -20.05
C ILE A 243 6.78 10.26 -20.53
N LYS A 244 7.07 10.43 -21.84
CA LYS A 244 8.36 10.12 -22.46
C LYS A 244 9.55 10.78 -21.75
N ASP A 245 9.34 11.94 -21.13
CA ASP A 245 10.39 12.72 -20.46
C ASP A 245 10.71 12.17 -19.04
N TYR A 246 9.91 11.21 -18.55
CA TYR A 246 10.01 10.63 -17.21
C TYR A 246 10.48 9.16 -17.21
N LEU A 247 10.37 8.47 -18.34
CA LEU A 247 10.57 7.01 -18.50
C LEU A 247 11.81 6.48 -17.77
N ASP A 248 12.96 7.11 -17.96
CA ASP A 248 14.24 6.67 -17.41
C ASP A 248 14.40 6.90 -15.91
N ARG A 249 13.41 7.49 -15.23
CA ARG A 249 13.44 7.79 -13.80
C ARG A 249 12.41 6.99 -13.02
N ILE A 250 11.53 6.25 -13.68
CA ILE A 250 10.43 5.51 -13.04
C ILE A 250 10.94 4.25 -12.31
N PRO A 251 11.72 3.35 -12.95
CA PRO A 251 12.02 2.05 -12.35
C PRO A 251 13.03 2.13 -11.20
N SER A 252 12.93 1.19 -10.26
CA SER A 252 13.83 1.08 -9.11
C SER A 252 15.30 0.92 -9.48
N ASN A 253 15.59 0.30 -10.63
CA ASN A 253 16.95 0.07 -11.12
C ASN A 253 17.72 1.34 -11.52
N LYS A 254 17.07 2.50 -11.42
CA LYS A 254 17.65 3.83 -11.63
C LYS A 254 18.13 4.48 -10.33
N SER A 255 17.75 3.93 -9.17
CA SER A 255 18.27 4.36 -7.87
C SER A 255 19.73 3.96 -7.69
N LYS A 256 20.50 4.81 -6.99
CA LYS A 256 21.88 4.50 -6.60
C LYS A 256 21.97 3.37 -5.57
N GLY A 257 20.89 3.13 -4.81
CA GLY A 257 20.81 2.08 -3.81
C GLY A 257 20.45 0.70 -4.37
N TYR A 258 20.11 0.61 -5.66
CA TYR A 258 19.59 -0.63 -6.26
C TYR A 258 20.63 -1.76 -6.33
N GLY A 259 20.17 -3.00 -6.15
CA GLY A 259 20.92 -4.22 -6.50
C GLY A 259 21.19 -5.17 -5.34
N LYS A 260 20.70 -4.86 -4.14
CA LYS A 260 20.79 -5.71 -2.94
C LYS A 260 19.46 -5.73 -2.19
N PRO A 261 19.13 -6.80 -1.46
CA PRO A 261 17.95 -6.81 -0.59
C PRO A 261 17.85 -5.54 0.27
N PHE A 262 16.67 -4.97 0.44
CA PHE A 262 16.49 -3.72 1.19
C PHE A 262 17.02 -3.82 2.62
N ASN A 263 16.93 -4.99 3.25
CA ASN A 263 17.54 -5.22 4.56
C ASN A 263 19.07 -5.04 4.56
N ASP A 264 19.76 -5.43 3.48
CA ASP A 264 21.20 -5.21 3.32
C ASP A 264 21.48 -3.71 3.14
N ILE A 265 20.68 -3.03 2.29
CA ILE A 265 20.78 -1.57 2.05
C ILE A 265 20.57 -0.79 3.35
N PHE A 266 19.51 -1.12 4.09
CA PHE A 266 19.15 -0.43 5.33
C PHE A 266 20.20 -0.64 6.42
N LYS A 267 20.79 -1.83 6.49
CA LYS A 267 21.92 -2.12 7.39
C LYS A 267 23.17 -1.33 6.99
N GLU A 268 23.50 -1.24 5.70
CA GLU A 268 24.62 -0.43 5.19
C GLU A 268 24.43 1.07 5.48
N ALA A 269 23.17 1.52 5.51
CA ALA A 269 22.76 2.87 5.92
C ALA A 269 22.65 3.05 7.46
N ASN A 270 23.14 2.10 8.26
CA ASN A 270 23.05 2.12 9.74
C ASN A 270 21.62 2.28 10.28
N TYR A 271 20.62 1.72 9.58
CA TYR A 271 19.20 1.82 9.90
C TYR A 271 18.66 3.26 9.88
N ASP A 272 19.29 4.15 9.11
CA ASP A 272 18.88 5.53 8.92
C ASP A 272 18.20 5.71 7.55
N PHE A 273 16.89 5.95 7.57
CA PHE A 273 16.10 6.18 6.35
C PHE A 273 16.54 7.40 5.56
N TYR A 274 17.13 8.43 6.20
CA TYR A 274 17.61 9.63 5.50
C TYR A 274 18.82 9.36 4.60
N GLN A 275 19.52 8.24 4.82
CA GLN A 275 20.66 7.81 4.02
C GLN A 275 20.23 6.91 2.85
N ILE A 276 18.94 6.54 2.77
CA ILE A 276 18.40 5.74 1.67
C ILE A 276 17.96 6.68 0.55
N ASP A 277 18.39 6.38 -0.67
CA ASP A 277 17.87 7.01 -1.86
C ASP A 277 16.39 6.63 -2.05
N THR A 278 15.49 7.57 -1.77
CA THR A 278 14.03 7.35 -1.83
C THR A 278 13.54 7.00 -3.23
N SER A 279 14.35 7.24 -4.28
CA SER A 279 14.04 6.79 -5.62
C SER A 279 14.02 5.27 -5.78
N LEU A 280 14.53 4.53 -4.78
CA LEU A 280 14.48 3.07 -4.70
C LEU A 280 13.05 2.53 -4.52
N PHE A 281 12.16 3.27 -3.84
CA PHE A 281 10.75 2.89 -3.63
C PHE A 281 9.93 3.11 -4.92
N SER A 282 10.25 2.27 -5.90
CA SER A 282 9.77 2.30 -7.28
C SER A 282 9.48 0.87 -7.73
N PRO A 283 8.62 0.67 -8.73
CA PRO A 283 8.41 -0.64 -9.33
C PRO A 283 9.66 -1.13 -10.08
N ALA A 284 9.79 -2.45 -10.22
CA ALA A 284 10.88 -3.08 -10.97
C ALA A 284 10.74 -2.88 -12.49
N GLU A 285 9.53 -3.07 -13.01
CA GLU A 285 9.22 -3.05 -14.45
C GLU A 285 7.88 -2.34 -14.70
N VAL A 286 7.84 -1.47 -15.71
CA VAL A 286 6.63 -0.74 -16.09
C VAL A 286 6.41 -0.77 -17.60
N VAL A 287 5.19 -1.08 -18.01
CA VAL A 287 4.67 -0.88 -19.37
C VAL A 287 3.67 0.27 -19.35
N ILE A 288 3.80 1.23 -20.26
CA ILE A 288 2.93 2.40 -20.34
C ILE A 288 2.28 2.43 -21.72
N ASN A 289 0.94 2.37 -21.75
CA ASN A 289 0.10 2.60 -22.91
C ASN A 289 -0.34 4.07 -22.94
N GLU A 290 0.24 4.86 -23.84
CA GLU A 290 -0.09 6.28 -24.00
C GLU A 290 -1.12 6.44 -25.13
N VAL A 291 -2.36 6.77 -24.77
CA VAL A 291 -3.51 6.64 -25.68
C VAL A 291 -3.62 7.75 -26.71
N SER A 292 -3.01 8.92 -26.50
CA SER A 292 -3.12 10.03 -27.46
C SER A 292 -2.26 9.83 -28.70
N SER A 293 -1.08 9.22 -28.54
CA SER A 293 -0.15 8.88 -29.62
C SER A 293 -0.22 7.43 -30.06
N GLY A 294 -0.78 6.54 -29.22
CA GLY A 294 -0.75 5.08 -29.41
C GLY A 294 0.62 4.47 -29.11
N ALA A 295 1.54 5.22 -28.51
CA ALA A 295 2.86 4.74 -28.15
C ALA A 295 2.78 3.78 -26.94
N VAL A 296 3.60 2.75 -26.98
CA VAL A 296 3.81 1.84 -25.85
C VAL A 296 5.26 1.93 -25.41
N TYR A 297 5.49 2.27 -24.15
CA TYR A 297 6.81 2.36 -23.55
C TYR A 297 7.02 1.20 -22.58
N HIS A 298 8.24 0.68 -22.54
CA HIS A 298 8.64 -0.36 -21.59
C HIS A 298 9.95 0.07 -20.93
N VAL A 299 9.95 0.08 -19.59
CA VAL A 299 11.09 0.51 -18.79
C VAL A 299 11.29 -0.41 -17.58
N GLY A 300 12.54 -0.50 -17.13
CA GLY A 300 12.90 -1.35 -16.01
C GLY A 300 13.01 -2.82 -16.40
N ALA A 301 13.18 -3.67 -15.39
CA ALA A 301 13.22 -5.12 -15.51
C ALA A 301 13.10 -5.74 -14.12
N VAL A 302 12.50 -6.92 -14.03
CA VAL A 302 12.54 -7.71 -12.80
C VAL A 302 13.94 -8.22 -12.50
N ASN A 303 14.27 -8.34 -11.21
CA ASN A 303 15.50 -8.93 -10.72
C ASN A 303 15.17 -10.11 -9.81
N ALA A 304 14.95 -11.25 -10.47
CA ALA A 304 14.63 -12.52 -9.81
C ALA A 304 15.70 -12.95 -8.80
N ASP A 305 16.99 -12.68 -9.07
CA ASP A 305 18.08 -13.08 -8.18
C ASP A 305 18.04 -12.35 -6.85
N VAL A 306 17.86 -11.03 -6.87
CA VAL A 306 17.73 -10.25 -5.62
C VAL A 306 16.42 -10.57 -4.91
N THR A 307 15.33 -10.79 -5.66
CA THR A 307 14.04 -11.21 -5.08
C THR A 307 14.18 -12.53 -4.32
N LEU A 308 14.73 -13.57 -4.94
CA LEU A 308 14.93 -14.87 -4.30
C LEU A 308 15.94 -14.79 -3.14
N LYS A 309 17.00 -13.98 -3.26
CA LYS A 309 17.93 -13.71 -2.16
C LYS A 309 17.20 -13.11 -0.95
N SER A 310 16.41 -12.07 -1.17
CA SER A 310 15.64 -11.39 -0.12
C SER A 310 14.65 -12.35 0.54
N PHE A 311 14.03 -13.21 -0.27
CA PHE A 311 13.07 -14.21 0.20
C PHE A 311 13.74 -15.40 0.89
N GLY A 312 15.07 -15.51 0.85
CA GLY A 312 15.84 -16.60 1.46
C GLY A 312 15.68 -17.93 0.71
N LEU A 313 15.60 -17.88 -0.62
CA LEU A 313 15.38 -19.00 -1.53
C LEU A 313 16.56 -19.18 -2.52
N GLN A 314 17.78 -18.92 -2.05
CA GLN A 314 19.03 -19.19 -2.79
C GLN A 314 19.71 -20.47 -2.30
#